data_AF-A0A7C7UHS1-F1
#
_entry.id   AF-A0A7C7UHS1-F1
#
_cell.length_a   1.000
_cell.length_b   1.000
_cell.length_c   1.000
_cell.angle_alpha   90.00
_cell.angle_beta   90.00
_cell.angle_gamma   90.00
#
_symmetry.space_group_name_H-M   'P 1'
#
loop_
_entity.id
_entity.type
_entity.pdbx_description
1 polymer ?
#
loop_
_entity_poly.entity_id
_entity_poly.type
_entity_poly.pdbx_seq_one_letter_code
_entity_poly.pdbx_strand_id
1 'polypeptide(L)'
;MSNVFLYALVGIGLFTLGLYALIVYTHLLRKILAINVMGSGVFLVLVALAARTPGTTPDPVPHAMVITGIVVAVSATALALALMVRVRAETGRAELPEERPE
;
A
#
# COMPACT_ATOMS: atom_id res chain seq x y z
N MET A 1 -8.87 4.19 25.52
CA MET A 1 -8.07 3.72 24.37
C MET A 1 -7.43 4.94 23.75
N SER A 2 -6.11 4.99 23.60
CA SER A 2 -5.45 6.10 22.92
C SER A 2 -5.82 6.05 21.42
N ASN A 3 -6.22 7.17 20.83
CA ASN A 3 -6.57 7.26 19.40
C ASN A 3 -5.44 6.73 18.49
N VAL A 4 -4.20 6.88 18.94
CA VAL A 4 -3.00 6.38 18.26
C VAL A 4 -3.03 4.86 18.12
N PHE A 5 -3.45 4.15 19.17
CA PHE A 5 -3.55 2.69 19.14
C PHE A 5 -4.63 2.23 18.15
N LEU A 6 -5.76 2.93 18.10
CA LEU A 6 -6.85 2.64 17.17
C LEU A 6 -6.38 2.83 15.71
N TYR A 7 -5.77 3.97 15.39
CA TYR A 7 -5.25 4.22 14.04
C TYR A 7 -4.12 3.26 13.65
N ALA A 8 -3.22 2.91 14.59
CA ALA A 8 -2.17 1.93 14.34
C ALA A 8 -2.76 0.53 14.06
N LEU A 9 -3.77 0.11 14.82
CA LEU A 9 -4.45 -1.18 14.62
C LEU A 9 -5.16 -1.23 13.26
N VAL A 10 -5.85 -0.15 12.88
CA VAL A 10 -6.48 -0.03 11.55
C VAL A 10 -5.42 -0.06 10.45
N GLY A 11 -4.29 0.63 10.64
CA GLY A 11 -3.19 0.63 9.67
C GLY A 11 -2.56 -0.75 9.47
N ILE A 12 -2.35 -1.51 10.54
CA ILE A 12 -1.90 -2.91 10.48
C ILE A 12 -2.98 -3.78 9.80
N GLY A 13 -4.25 -3.55 10.10
CA GLY A 13 -5.37 -4.23 9.43
C GLY A 13 -5.39 -3.99 7.93
N LEU A 14 -5.21 -2.74 7.48
CA LEU A 14 -5.10 -2.41 6.06
C LEU A 14 -3.88 -3.05 5.41
N PHE A 15 -2.72 -3.04 6.09
CA PHE A 15 -1.50 -3.67 5.56
C PHE A 15 -1.67 -5.18 5.38
N THR A 16 -2.22 -5.87 6.38
CA THR A 16 -2.44 -7.32 6.33
C THR A 16 -3.51 -7.69 5.29
N LEU A 17 -4.59 -6.92 5.18
CA LEU A 17 -5.61 -7.11 4.14
C LEU A 17 -5.03 -6.92 2.74
N GLY A 18 -4.22 -5.88 2.54
CA GLY A 18 -3.53 -5.64 1.28
C GLY A 18 -2.53 -6.76 0.94
N LEU A 19 -1.77 -7.24 1.93
CA LEU A 19 -0.84 -8.36 1.74
C LEU A 19 -1.57 -9.65 1.35
N TYR A 20 -2.69 -9.95 2.02
CA TYR A 20 -3.54 -11.08 1.67
C TYR A 20 -4.08 -10.95 0.23
N ALA A 21 -4.61 -9.79 -0.14
CA ALA A 21 -5.11 -9.53 -1.48
C ALA A 21 -4.01 -9.66 -2.56
N LEU A 22 -2.78 -9.23 -2.24
CA LEU A 22 -1.63 -9.32 -3.14
C LEU A 22 -1.28 -10.78 -3.46
N ILE A 23 -1.35 -11.66 -2.46
CA ILE A 23 -1.06 -13.09 -2.59
C ILE A 23 -2.19 -13.82 -3.33
N VAL A 24 -3.44 -13.56 -2.93
CA VAL A 24 -4.61 -14.34 -3.37
C VAL A 24 -5.07 -13.99 -4.78
N TYR A 25 -4.99 -12.72 -5.19
CA TYR A 25 -5.47 -12.33 -6.51
C TYR A 25 -4.42 -12.54 -7.59
N THR A 26 -4.81 -13.18 -8.70
CA THR A 26 -3.98 -13.42 -9.88
C THR A 26 -3.94 -12.22 -10.84
N HIS A 27 -5.06 -11.48 -10.93
CA HIS A 27 -5.20 -10.34 -11.83
C HIS A 27 -4.30 -9.15 -11.42
N LEU A 28 -3.51 -8.64 -12.36
CA LEU A 28 -2.51 -7.59 -12.16
C LEU A 28 -3.11 -6.32 -11.54
N LEU A 29 -4.26 -5.84 -12.04
CA LEU A 29 -4.93 -4.67 -11.48
C LEU A 29 -5.28 -4.85 -9.98
N ARG A 30 -5.72 -6.04 -9.57
CA ARG A 30 -6.03 -6.32 -8.15
C ARG A 30 -4.77 -6.33 -7.31
N LYS A 31 -3.66 -6.85 -7.83
CA LYS A 31 -2.35 -6.78 -7.17
C LYS A 31 -1.87 -5.33 -7.01
N ILE A 32 -2.03 -4.48 -8.03
CA ILE A 32 -1.68 -3.05 -7.97
C ILE A 32 -2.52 -2.32 -6.90
N LEU A 33 -3.83 -2.60 -6.85
CA LEU A 33 -4.71 -2.07 -5.81
C LEU A 33 -4.32 -2.56 -4.42
N ALA A 34 -3.98 -3.85 -4.29
CA ALA A 34 -3.52 -4.44 -3.05
C ALA A 34 -2.26 -3.74 -2.49
N ILE A 35 -1.29 -3.44 -3.36
CA ILE A 35 -0.08 -2.68 -2.98
C ILE A 35 -0.43 -1.28 -2.48
N ASN A 36 -1.39 -0.60 -3.11
CA ASN A 36 -1.85 0.73 -2.65
C ASN A 36 -2.54 0.67 -1.28
N VAL A 37 -3.34 -0.37 -1.03
CA VAL A 37 -3.98 -0.61 0.26
C VAL A 37 -2.92 -0.89 1.34
N MET A 38 -1.90 -1.69 1.02
CA MET A 38 -0.76 -1.92 1.91
C MET A 38 -0.05 -0.61 2.26
N GLY A 39 0.28 0.21 1.26
CA GLY A 39 0.91 1.52 1.45
C GLY A 39 0.07 2.45 2.32
N SER A 40 -1.24 2.49 2.10
CA SER A 40 -2.18 3.28 2.92
C SER A 40 -2.16 2.86 4.39
N GLY A 41 -2.05 1.56 4.67
CA GLY A 41 -1.86 1.04 6.03
C GLY A 41 -0.58 1.52 6.68
N VAL A 42 0.55 1.49 5.96
CA VAL A 42 1.85 2.02 6.45
C VAL A 42 1.77 3.51 6.73
N PHE A 43 1.17 4.29 5.83
CA PHE A 43 1.01 5.74 6.01
C PHE A 43 0.18 6.07 7.25
N LEU A 44 -0.91 5.34 7.47
CA LEU A 44 -1.76 5.53 8.65
C LEU A 44 -1.01 5.25 9.96
N VAL A 45 -0.18 4.18 9.99
CA VAL A 45 0.68 3.88 11.16
C VAL A 45 1.67 5.02 11.41
N LEU A 46 2.35 5.52 10.38
CA LEU A 46 3.33 6.61 10.52
C LEU A 46 2.70 7.90 11.06
N VAL A 47 1.54 8.31 10.53
CA VAL A 47 0.82 9.50 11.01
C VAL A 47 0.31 9.31 12.45
N ALA A 48 -0.18 8.11 12.78
CA ALA A 48 -0.61 7.81 14.15
C ALA A 48 0.56 7.95 15.15
N LEU A 49 1.75 7.44 14.79
CA LEU A 49 2.95 7.56 15.63
C LEU A 49 3.43 9.01 15.77
N ALA A 50 3.21 9.86 14.77
CA ALA A 50 3.56 11.28 14.83
C ALA A 50 2.77 12.02 15.92
N ALA A 51 1.55 11.57 16.22
CA ALA A 51 0.66 12.16 17.22
C ALA A 51 0.63 11.37 18.55
N ARG A 52 1.69 10.58 18.85
CA ARG A 52 1.73 9.70 20.03
C ARG A 52 1.67 10.42 21.38
N THR A 53 2.08 11.68 21.43
CA THR A 53 2.13 12.49 22.65
C THR A 53 0.96 13.49 22.67
N PRO A 54 -0.01 13.34 23.59
CA PRO A 54 -1.14 14.27 23.70
C PRO A 54 -0.67 15.67 24.13
N GLY A 55 -1.22 16.71 23.50
CA GLY A 55 -0.98 18.11 23.90
C GLY A 55 0.31 18.75 23.36
N THR A 56 1.14 17.99 22.62
CA THR A 56 2.29 18.52 21.89
C THR A 56 2.01 18.58 20.40
N THR A 57 2.67 19.51 19.70
CA THR A 57 2.65 19.53 18.23
C THR A 57 3.09 18.16 17.69
N PRO A 58 2.37 17.56 16.73
CA PRO A 58 2.77 16.30 16.12
C PRO A 58 4.17 16.36 15.51
N ASP A 59 4.88 15.25 15.55
CA ASP A 59 6.21 15.15 14.95
C ASP A 59 6.14 15.44 13.43
N PRO A 60 6.88 16.43 12.91
CA PRO A 60 6.87 16.76 11.49
C PRO A 60 7.56 15.69 10.62
N VAL A 61 8.42 14.85 11.19
CA VAL A 61 9.23 13.89 10.42
C VAL A 61 8.36 12.80 9.80
N PRO A 62 7.48 12.07 10.53
CA PRO A 62 6.62 11.08 9.89
C PRO A 62 5.62 11.69 8.91
N HIS A 63 5.18 12.94 9.13
CA HIS A 63 4.32 13.65 8.18
C HIS A 63 5.03 13.90 6.85
N ALA A 64 6.27 14.39 6.89
CA ALA A 64 7.08 14.58 5.68
C ALA A 64 7.32 13.26 4.94
N MET A 65 7.68 12.19 5.68
CA MET A 65 7.86 10.86 5.10
C MET A 65 6.60 10.34 4.39
N VAL A 66 5.42 10.58 4.96
CA VAL A 66 4.15 10.14 4.37
C VAL A 66 3.84 10.90 3.09
N ILE A 67 4.02 12.23 3.05
CA ILE A 67 3.79 13.01 1.82
C ILE A 67 4.72 12.55 0.70
N THR A 68 6.00 12.35 1.00
CA THR A 68 6.96 11.79 0.03
C THR A 68 6.56 10.37 -0.40
N GLY A 69 6.18 9.52 0.56
CA GLY A 69 5.72 8.16 0.30
C GLY A 69 4.49 8.11 -0.62
N ILE A 70 3.53 9.01 -0.45
CA ILE A 70 2.33 9.10 -1.31
C ILE A 70 2.74 9.40 -2.75
N VAL A 71 3.63 10.37 -2.98
CA VAL A 71 4.11 10.70 -4.33
C VAL A 71 4.83 9.51 -4.98
N VAL A 72 5.67 8.81 -4.21
CA VAL A 72 6.36 7.59 -4.68
C VAL A 72 5.35 6.48 -5.00
N ALA A 73 4.33 6.26 -4.16
CA ALA A 73 3.29 5.25 -4.39
C ALA A 73 2.45 5.53 -5.64
N VAL A 74 2.08 6.79 -5.88
CA VAL A 74 1.37 7.19 -7.11
C VAL A 74 2.25 6.97 -8.34
N SER A 75 3.53 7.32 -8.27
CA SER A 75 4.49 7.12 -9.37
C SER A 75 4.71 5.64 -9.67
N ALA A 76 4.86 4.82 -8.63
CA ALA A 76 4.96 3.37 -8.75
C ALA A 76 3.68 2.75 -9.33
N THR A 77 2.51 3.26 -8.95
CA THR A 77 1.22 2.81 -9.49
C THR A 77 1.09 3.15 -10.98
N ALA A 78 1.49 4.36 -11.39
CA ALA A 78 1.52 4.75 -12.79
C ALA A 78 2.45 3.83 -13.61
N LEU A 79 3.64 3.54 -13.09
CA LEU A 79 4.58 2.61 -13.72
C LEU A 79 4.00 1.18 -13.80
N ALA A 80 3.42 0.68 -12.71
CA ALA A 80 2.83 -0.66 -12.67
C ALA A 80 1.65 -0.80 -13.65
N LEU A 81 0.82 0.24 -13.78
CA LEU A 81 -0.26 0.27 -14.78
C LEU A 81 0.29 0.31 -16.21
N ALA A 82 1.33 1.09 -16.48
CA ALA A 82 1.99 1.12 -17.79
C ALA A 82 2.56 -0.26 -18.16
N LEU A 83 3.21 -0.93 -17.21
CA LEU A 83 3.71 -2.30 -17.39
C LEU A 83 2.56 -3.30 -17.59
N MET A 84 1.48 -3.21 -16.83
CA MET A 84 0.29 -4.06 -17.01
C MET A 84 -0.31 -3.92 -18.41
N VAL A 85 -0.44 -2.68 -18.91
CA VAL A 85 -0.94 -2.42 -20.27
C VAL A 85 0.01 -3.03 -21.31
N ARG A 86 1.33 -2.91 -21.10
CA ARG A 86 2.32 -3.52 -21.99
C ARG A 86 2.25 -5.05 -22.00
N VAL A 87 2.16 -5.68 -20.83
CA VAL A 87 2.00 -7.13 -20.70
C VAL A 87 0.71 -7.61 -21.38
N ARG A 88 -0.39 -6.87 -21.21
CA ARG A 88 -1.66 -7.19 -21.89
C ARG A 88 -1.55 -7.08 -23.40
N ALA A 89 -0.80 -6.11 -23.92
CA ALA A 89 -0.58 -5.96 -25.36
C ALA A 89 0.24 -7.10 -25.97
N GLU A 90 1.21 -7.65 -25.22
CA GLU A 90 2.08 -8.73 -25.70
C GLU A 90 1.49 -10.13 -25.49
N THR A 91 0.83 -10.37 -24.35
CA THR A 91 0.35 -11.71 -23.96
C THR A 91 -1.15 -11.91 -24.17
N GLY A 92 -1.91 -10.83 -24.42
CA GLY A 92 -3.37 -10.83 -24.42
C GLY A 92 -4.02 -11.01 -23.04
N ARG A 93 -3.24 -11.20 -21.97
CA ARG A 93 -3.71 -11.48 -20.60
C ARG A 93 -3.31 -10.37 -19.64
N ALA A 94 -4.11 -10.17 -18.59
CA ALA A 94 -3.84 -9.22 -17.51
C ALA A 94 -3.51 -9.96 -16.18
N GLU A 95 -2.93 -11.14 -16.30
CA GLU A 95 -2.64 -12.05 -15.19
C GLU A 95 -1.17 -12.47 -15.25
N LEU A 96 -0.55 -12.67 -14.09
CA LEU A 96 0.78 -13.27 -14.04
C LEU A 96 0.67 -14.78 -14.29
N PRO A 97 1.58 -15.39 -15.05
CA PRO A 97 1.68 -16.84 -15.11
C PRO A 97 1.94 -17.38 -13.71
N GLU A 98 1.06 -18.26 -13.20
CA GLU A 98 1.42 -19.07 -12.03
C GLU A 98 2.51 -20.04 -12.48
N GLU A 99 3.72 -19.92 -11.91
CA GLU A 99 4.71 -20.98 -11.99
C GLU A 99 4.08 -22.22 -11.37
N ARG A 100 3.65 -23.16 -12.21
CA ARG A 100 3.24 -24.49 -11.75
C ARG A 100 4.50 -25.14 -11.16
N PRO A 101 4.53 -25.48 -9.86
CA PRO A 101 5.59 -26.34 -9.37
C PRO A 101 5.40 -27.69 -10.07
N GLU A 102 6.35 -28.06 -10.92
CA GLU A 102 6.47 -29.41 -11.47
C GLU A 102 6.89 -30.40 -10.38
#